data_AF-A0A7Y4U412-F1
#
_entry.id   AF-A0A7Y4U412-F1
#
_cell.length_a   1.000
_cell.length_b   1.000
_cell.length_c   1.000
_cell.angle_alpha   90.00
_cell.angle_beta   90.00
_cell.angle_gamma   90.00
#
_symmetry.space_group_name_H-M   'P 1'
#
loop_
_entity.id
_entity.type
_entity.pdbx_description
1 polymer ?
#
loop_
_entity_poly.entity_id
_entity_poly.type
_entity_poly.pdbx_seq_one_letter_code
_entity_poly.pdbx_strand_id
1 'polypeptide(L)'
;MARKAKGKKPIFFHDPQIDKMMGIVMALAGEVSVLRERLDTIERLVEQKGLFARQDIETYRPDPPATEERERWRAEYIARILRVVHEELDAIEHGEAPESYESIVQAVSSPLGKQT
;
A
#
# COMPACT_ATOMS: atom_id res chain seq x y z
N MET A 1 -21.65 -10.32 -3.41
CA MET A 1 -21.39 -9.16 -2.53
C MET A 1 -21.19 -9.66 -1.11
N ALA A 2 -20.09 -9.30 -0.44
CA ALA A 2 -19.81 -9.74 0.92
C ALA A 2 -20.89 -9.24 1.90
N ARG A 3 -21.33 -10.11 2.80
CA ARG A 3 -22.40 -9.81 3.78
C ARG A 3 -21.92 -8.71 4.74
N LYS A 4 -22.57 -7.56 4.74
CA LYS A 4 -22.26 -6.46 5.68
C LYS A 4 -22.62 -6.87 7.10
N ALA A 5 -21.62 -6.95 7.98
CA ALA A 5 -21.84 -7.19 9.40
C ALA A 5 -22.71 -6.06 9.98
N LYS A 6 -23.74 -6.41 10.77
CA LYS A 6 -24.70 -5.47 11.37
C LYS A 6 -24.22 -4.86 12.70
N GLY A 7 -23.02 -5.23 13.18
CA GLY A 7 -22.44 -4.70 14.41
C GLY A 7 -21.80 -3.33 14.23
N LYS A 8 -21.87 -2.49 15.27
CA LYS A 8 -21.07 -1.25 15.35
C LYS A 8 -19.60 -1.65 15.32
N LYS A 9 -18.78 -1.05 14.44
CA LYS A 9 -17.34 -1.33 14.39
C LYS A 9 -16.74 -1.03 15.77
N PRO A 10 -15.99 -1.95 16.39
CA PRO A 10 -15.28 -1.66 17.62
C PRO A 10 -14.32 -0.48 17.41
N ILE A 11 -14.27 0.42 18.38
CA ILE A 11 -13.30 1.52 18.46
C ILE A 11 -12.39 1.14 19.62
N PHE A 12 -11.11 0.91 19.36
CA PHE A 12 -10.16 0.48 20.38
C PHE A 12 -9.29 1.64 20.87
N PHE A 13 -9.07 2.66 20.03
CA PHE A 13 -8.24 3.82 20.34
C PHE A 13 -9.06 5.08 20.63
N HIS A 14 -8.45 6.05 21.31
CA HIS A 14 -9.09 7.34 21.60
C HIS A 14 -9.42 8.12 20.33
N ASP A 15 -8.57 8.04 19.31
CA ASP A 15 -8.82 8.60 17.99
C ASP A 15 -9.32 7.48 17.05
N PRO A 16 -10.60 7.52 16.61
CA PRO A 16 -11.16 6.56 15.66
C PRO A 16 -10.43 6.49 14.30
N GLN A 17 -9.59 7.47 13.97
CA GLN A 17 -8.75 7.44 12.77
C GLN A 17 -7.64 6.39 12.87
N ILE A 18 -7.13 6.13 14.07
CA ILE A 18 -6.13 5.09 14.31
C ILE A 18 -6.73 3.71 14.04
N ASP A 19 -7.96 3.46 14.50
CA ASP A 19 -8.69 2.22 14.21
C ASP A 19 -8.92 2.01 12.70
N LYS A 20 -9.23 3.09 11.97
CA LYS A 20 -9.37 3.05 10.50
C LYS A 20 -8.05 2.72 9.82
N MET A 21 -6.96 3.42 10.19
CA MET A 21 -5.62 3.17 9.66
C MET A 21 -5.16 1.73 9.94
N MET A 22 -5.35 1.25 11.17
CA MET A 22 -5.06 -0.13 11.54
C MET A 22 -5.85 -1.13 10.70
N GLY A 23 -7.15 -0.87 10.47
CA GLY A 23 -7.97 -1.70 9.60
C GLY A 23 -7.46 -1.76 8.15
N ILE A 24 -6.97 -0.64 7.61
CA ILE A 24 -6.35 -0.59 6.27
C ILE A 24 -5.04 -1.38 6.25
N VAL A 25 -4.16 -1.18 7.25
CA VAL A 25 -2.88 -1.91 7.36
C VAL A 25 -3.11 -3.41 7.47
N MET A 26 -4.08 -3.85 8.28
CA MET A 26 -4.43 -5.28 8.42
C MET A 26 -4.96 -5.86 7.12
N ALA A 27 -5.80 -5.12 6.38
CA ALA A 27 -6.27 -5.56 5.06
C ALA A 27 -5.10 -5.71 4.07
N LEU A 28 -4.19 -4.72 4.03
CA LEU A 28 -2.99 -4.77 3.20
C LEU A 28 -2.07 -5.94 3.60
N ALA A 29 -1.87 -6.19 4.90
CA ALA A 29 -1.09 -7.32 5.39
C ALA A 29 -1.69 -8.67 4.94
N GLY A 30 -3.02 -8.79 4.95
CA GLY A 30 -3.72 -9.95 4.42
C GLY A 30 -3.42 -10.18 2.93
N GLU A 31 -3.54 -9.13 2.12
CA GLU A 31 -3.21 -9.21 0.68
C GLU A 31 -1.73 -9.55 0.44
N VAL A 32 -0.80 -8.99 1.23
CA VAL A 32 0.63 -9.32 1.16
C VAL A 32 0.89 -10.79 1.52
N SER A 33 0.16 -11.35 2.50
CA SER A 33 0.25 -12.77 2.84
C SER A 33 -0.15 -13.65 1.65
N VAL A 34 -1.26 -13.34 1.00
CA VAL A 34 -1.74 -14.08 -0.18
C VAL A 34 -0.74 -13.97 -1.34
N LEU A 35 -0.15 -12.79 -1.57
CA LEU A 35 0.89 -12.61 -2.58
C LEU A 35 2.14 -13.45 -2.28
N ARG A 36 2.57 -13.54 -1.01
CA ARG A 36 3.69 -14.38 -0.59
C ARG A 36 3.42 -15.86 -0.80
N GLU A 37 2.24 -16.35 -0.46
CA GLU A 37 1.83 -17.74 -0.73
C GLU A 37 1.79 -18.06 -2.22
N ARG A 38 1.32 -17.11 -3.03
CA ARG A 38 1.30 -17.25 -4.49
C ARG A 38 2.72 -17.29 -5.07
N LEU A 39 3.65 -16.49 -4.54
CA LEU A 39 5.07 -16.54 -4.92
C LEU A 39 5.71 -17.89 -4.56
N ASP A 40 5.55 -18.37 -3.31
CA ASP A 40 6.03 -19.70 -2.90
C ASP A 40 5.48 -20.82 -3.81
N THR A 41 4.20 -20.74 -4.17
CA THR A 41 3.58 -21.69 -5.10
C THR A 41 4.26 -21.66 -6.48
N ILE A 42 4.53 -20.47 -7.02
CA ILE A 42 5.23 -20.31 -8.31
C ILE A 42 6.62 -20.92 -8.22
N GLU A 43 7.38 -20.58 -7.19
CA GLU A 43 8.76 -21.06 -6.99
C GLU A 43 8.82 -22.59 -6.91
N ARG A 44 7.90 -23.22 -6.17
CA ARG A 44 7.79 -24.69 -6.09
C ARG A 44 7.44 -25.33 -7.42
N LEU A 45 6.48 -24.77 -8.15
CA LEU A 45 6.07 -25.30 -9.45
C LEU A 45 7.18 -25.18 -10.49
N VAL A 46 7.98 -24.12 -10.42
CA VAL A 46 9.11 -23.89 -11.31
C VAL A 46 10.26 -24.85 -10.99
N GLU A 47 10.55 -25.08 -9.71
CA GLU A 47 11.53 -26.08 -9.25
C GLU A 47 11.09 -27.51 -9.61
N GLN A 48 9.81 -27.85 -9.42
CA GLN A 48 9.26 -29.15 -9.83
C GLN A 48 9.39 -29.39 -11.34
N LYS A 49 9.32 -28.32 -12.15
CA LYS A 49 9.52 -28.36 -13.60
C LYS A 49 11.00 -28.36 -14.03
N GLY A 50 11.93 -28.22 -13.09
CA GLY A 50 13.37 -28.27 -13.35
C GLY A 50 13.93 -27.04 -14.06
N LEU A 51 13.28 -25.87 -13.94
CA LEU A 51 13.76 -24.63 -14.58
C LEU A 51 14.84 -23.91 -13.76
N PHE A 52 14.63 -23.80 -12.45
CA PHE A 52 15.62 -23.33 -11.47
C PHE A 52 15.23 -23.83 -10.07
N ALA A 53 16.19 -23.91 -9.16
CA ALA A 53 15.97 -24.26 -7.77
C ALA A 53 15.57 -23.02 -6.95
N ARG A 54 14.86 -23.21 -5.85
CA ARG A 54 14.51 -22.09 -4.94
C ARG A 54 15.76 -21.35 -4.43
N GLN A 55 16.86 -22.08 -4.23
CA GLN A 55 18.14 -21.50 -3.82
C GLN A 55 18.73 -20.51 -4.84
N ASP A 56 18.37 -20.66 -6.12
CA ASP A 56 18.85 -19.75 -7.18
C ASP A 56 18.28 -18.35 -6.99
N ILE A 57 17.06 -18.21 -6.43
CA ILE A 57 16.46 -16.91 -6.09
C ILE A 57 17.23 -16.26 -4.93
N GLU A 58 17.51 -17.00 -3.86
CA GLU A 58 18.22 -16.48 -2.67
C GLU A 58 19.65 -16.03 -2.98
N THR A 59 20.29 -16.70 -3.94
CA THR A 59 21.66 -16.42 -4.37
C THR A 59 21.73 -15.49 -5.58
N TYR A 60 20.60 -15.16 -6.20
CA TYR A 60 20.54 -14.29 -7.36
C TYR A 60 21.23 -12.95 -7.09
N ARG A 61 22.07 -12.53 -8.03
CA ARG A 61 22.69 -11.21 -8.06
C ARG A 61 22.27 -10.54 -9.36
N PRO A 62 21.44 -9.48 -9.30
CA PRO A 62 21.05 -8.76 -10.51
C PRO A 62 22.30 -8.18 -11.16
N ASP A 63 22.34 -8.22 -12.49
CA ASP A 63 23.32 -7.50 -13.27
C ASP A 63 23.02 -5.98 -13.24
N PRO A 64 23.93 -5.12 -13.75
CA PRO A 64 23.69 -3.67 -13.73
C PRO A 64 22.38 -3.27 -14.42
N PRO A 65 22.01 -3.80 -15.60
CA PRO A 65 20.72 -3.49 -16.23
C PRO A 65 19.50 -3.85 -15.37
N ALA A 66 19.46 -5.04 -14.77
CA ALA A 66 18.36 -5.45 -13.89
C ALA A 66 18.29 -4.60 -12.62
N THR A 67 19.43 -4.12 -12.12
CA THR A 67 19.49 -3.22 -10.96
C THR A 67 18.90 -1.85 -11.30
N GLU A 68 19.32 -1.25 -12.42
CA GLU A 68 18.80 0.04 -12.90
C GLU A 68 17.29 -0.01 -13.15
N GLU A 69 16.79 -1.10 -13.75
CA GLU A 69 15.35 -1.30 -13.96
C GLU A 69 14.58 -1.35 -12.63
N ARG A 70 15.09 -2.05 -11.63
CA ARG A 70 14.48 -2.12 -10.29
C ARG A 70 14.52 -0.79 -9.55
N GLU A 71 15.57 0.01 -9.74
CA GLU A 71 15.66 1.35 -9.17
C GLU A 71 14.63 2.29 -9.79
N ARG A 72 14.53 2.32 -11.13
CA ARG A 72 13.50 3.09 -11.84
C ARG A 72 12.10 2.70 -11.39
N TRP A 73 11.80 1.41 -11.35
CA TRP A 73 10.48 0.93 -10.93
C TRP A 73 10.15 1.29 -9.49
N ARG A 74 11.11 1.17 -8.55
CA ARG A 74 10.94 1.61 -7.16
C ARG A 74 10.70 3.11 -7.06
N ALA A 75 11.47 3.93 -7.77
CA ALA A 75 11.31 5.36 -7.76
C ALA A 75 9.90 5.77 -8.24
N GLU A 76 9.44 5.21 -9.36
CA GLU A 76 8.08 5.44 -9.88
C GLU A 76 6.99 4.97 -8.92
N TYR A 77 7.19 3.81 -8.28
CA TYR A 77 6.23 3.27 -7.33
C TYR A 77 6.12 4.16 -6.08
N ILE A 78 7.25 4.59 -5.52
CA ILE A 78 7.30 5.51 -4.38
C ILE A 78 6.66 6.85 -4.75
N ALA A 79 6.99 7.41 -5.92
CA ALA A 79 6.40 8.66 -6.39
C ALA A 79 4.87 8.57 -6.51
N ARG A 80 4.33 7.47 -7.04
CA ARG A 80 2.87 7.26 -7.12
C ARG A 80 2.19 7.18 -5.74
N ILE A 81 2.82 6.52 -4.78
CA ILE A 81 2.29 6.42 -3.40
C ILE A 81 2.35 7.79 -2.71
N LEU A 82 3.47 8.50 -2.85
CA LEU A 82 3.73 9.76 -2.15
C LEU A 82 3.16 10.99 -2.87
N ARG A 83 2.40 10.83 -3.96
CA ARG A 83 1.87 11.97 -4.73
C ARG A 83 1.15 12.99 -3.86
N VAL A 84 0.30 12.52 -2.93
CA VAL A 84 -0.46 13.40 -2.01
C VAL A 84 0.47 14.23 -1.12
N VAL A 85 1.57 13.64 -0.64
CA VAL A 85 2.56 14.34 0.19
C VAL A 85 3.31 15.40 -0.61
N HIS A 86 3.64 15.12 -1.87
CA HIS A 86 4.28 16.09 -2.76
C HIS A 86 3.35 17.25 -3.10
N GLU A 87 2.07 16.98 -3.38
CA GLU A 87 1.05 18.00 -3.63
C GLU A 87 0.87 18.93 -2.40
N GLU A 88 0.91 18.38 -1.19
CA GLU A 88 0.88 19.16 0.06
C GLU A 88 2.14 20.01 0.27
N LEU A 89 3.33 19.46 -0.03
CA LEU A 89 4.60 20.19 0.03
C LEU A 89 4.65 21.35 -0.96
N ASP A 90 4.27 21.11 -2.22
CA ASP A 90 4.26 22.13 -3.28
C ASP A 90 3.31 23.28 -2.91
N ALA A 91 2.13 22.98 -2.36
CA ALA A 91 1.18 23.98 -1.88
C ALA A 91 1.77 24.84 -0.73
N ILE A 92 2.53 24.22 0.18
CA ILE A 92 3.22 24.94 1.26
C ILE A 92 4.33 25.85 0.69
N GLU A 93 5.14 25.35 -0.24
CA GLU A 93 6.24 26.11 -0.87
C GLU A 93 5.74 27.31 -1.67
N HIS A 94 4.57 27.20 -2.30
CA HIS A 94 3.96 28.27 -3.10
C HIS A 94 3.03 29.18 -2.29
N GLY A 95 2.94 28.99 -0.97
CA GLY A 95 2.09 29.81 -0.09
C GLY A 95 0.59 29.57 -0.26
N GLU A 96 0.21 28.49 -0.95
CA GLU A 96 -1.15 28.02 -1.19
C GLU A 96 -1.55 26.95 -0.17
N ALA A 97 -1.10 27.08 1.09
CA ALA A 97 -1.40 26.10 2.11
C ALA A 97 -2.94 25.93 2.23
N PRO A 98 -3.47 24.69 2.12
CA PRO A 98 -4.88 24.45 2.42
C PRO A 98 -5.16 24.91 3.85
N GLU A 99 -6.36 25.45 4.09
CA GLU A 99 -6.79 25.90 5.41
C GLU A 99 -6.69 24.74 6.43
N SER A 100 -5.53 24.60 7.09
CA SER A 100 -5.20 23.60 8.11
C SER A 100 -5.11 22.14 7.64
N TYR A 101 -4.10 21.39 8.12
CA TYR A 101 -4.02 19.91 8.10
C TYR A 101 -5.32 19.24 8.56
N GLU A 102 -6.05 19.92 9.45
CA GLU A 102 -7.34 19.52 9.97
C GLU A 102 -8.43 19.43 8.88
N SER A 103 -8.41 20.29 7.84
CA SER A 103 -9.37 20.24 6.72
C SER A 103 -9.11 19.08 5.76
N ILE A 104 -7.83 18.75 5.49
CA ILE A 104 -7.44 17.59 4.67
C ILE A 104 -7.91 16.31 5.36
N VAL A 105 -7.63 16.20 6.66
CA VAL A 105 -8.10 15.09 7.50
C VAL A 105 -9.63 15.02 7.49
N GLN A 106 -10.34 16.14 7.56
CA GLN A 106 -11.80 16.19 7.51
C GLN A 106 -12.37 15.78 6.14
N ALA A 107 -11.71 16.14 5.04
CA ALA A 107 -12.12 15.80 3.68
C ALA A 107 -11.96 14.31 3.38
N VAL A 108 -10.86 13.70 3.83
CA VAL A 108 -10.59 12.27 3.67
C VAL A 108 -11.40 11.41 4.65
N SER A 109 -11.70 11.94 5.84
CA SER A 109 -12.47 11.22 6.87
C SER A 109 -13.99 11.32 6.70
N SER A 110 -14.48 12.21 5.84
CA SER A 110 -15.90 12.37 5.53
C SER A 110 -16.43 11.18 4.71
N PRO A 111 -17.56 10.56 5.11
CA PRO A 111 -18.10 9.42 4.39
C PRO A 111 -18.57 9.83 2.98
N LEU A 112 -17.99 9.21 1.95
CA LEU A 112 -18.53 9.21 0.59
C LEU A 112 -19.98 8.74 0.61
N GLY A 113 -20.91 9.69 0.54
CA GLY A 113 -22.33 9.39 0.39
C GLY A 113 -23.23 10.41 1.10
N LYS A 114 -23.54 11.49 0.39
CA LYS A 114 -24.92 11.85 -0.03
C LYS A 114 -24.82 13.05 -0.98
N GLN A 115 -24.67 12.78 -2.27
CA GLN A 115 -25.22 13.66 -3.28
C GLN A 115 -26.73 13.41 -3.29
N THR A 116 -27.51 14.43 -2.95
CA THR A 116 -28.92 14.58 -3.31
C THR A 116 -29.01 15.57 -4.44
#